data_AF-A0A1H7A2H1-F1
#
_entry.id   AF-A0A1H7A2H1-F1
#
_cell.length_a   1.000
_cell.length_b   1.000
_cell.length_c   1.000
_cell.angle_alpha   90.00
_cell.angle_beta   90.00
_cell.angle_gamma   90.00
#
_symmetry.space_group_name_H-M   'P 1'
#
loop_
_entity.id
_entity.type
_entity.pdbx_description
1 polymer ?
#
loop_
_entity_poly.entity_id
_entity_poly.type
_entity_poly.pdbx_seq_one_letter_code
_entity_poly.pdbx_strand_id
1 'polypeptide(L)'
;MLLLMRRTDPLILGGLVLVPGLLLGLLSQSEQTQRPWPGPAGTRWAGTELRRVNLVTGREGMVSRQYLELRCRRLPVLKLRTGDYWPGPAWAGWAEWSADRVTYRPGWAKATPKIKPVTLAVPWWLPLCSA
;
A
#
# COMPACT_ATOMS: atom_id res chain seq x y z
N MET A 1 -39.93 65.05 5.22
CA MET A 1 -39.32 65.27 3.89
C MET A 1 -38.04 64.44 3.83
N LEU A 2 -38.01 63.42 2.95
CA LEU A 2 -36.93 62.47 2.58
C LEU A 2 -36.29 61.64 3.72
N LEU A 3 -36.55 60.33 3.93
CA LEU A 3 -36.34 59.10 3.11
C LEU A 3 -34.88 58.89 2.65
N LEU A 4 -34.22 57.85 3.19
CA LEU A 4 -33.35 56.82 2.54
C LEU A 4 -32.32 56.28 3.57
N MET A 5 -32.54 55.10 4.17
CA MET A 5 -32.13 53.76 3.71
C MET A 5 -30.62 53.46 3.61
N ARG A 6 -30.27 52.31 4.20
CA ARG A 6 -29.15 51.39 3.92
C ARG A 6 -27.73 51.81 4.33
N ARG A 7 -27.12 51.02 5.21
CA ARG A 7 -26.33 49.83 4.82
C ARG A 7 -26.02 48.99 6.07
N THR A 8 -26.52 47.77 6.10
CA THR A 8 -26.16 46.75 7.10
C THR A 8 -24.93 46.03 6.56
N ASP A 9 -23.78 46.18 7.23
CA ASP A 9 -22.57 45.40 6.97
C ASP A 9 -22.51 44.17 7.89
N PRO A 10 -22.63 42.94 7.38
CA PRO A 10 -22.19 41.76 8.08
C PRO A 10 -20.83 41.32 7.53
N LEU A 11 -19.75 41.97 7.99
CA LEU A 11 -18.39 41.46 7.84
C LEU A 11 -17.91 40.97 9.21
N ILE A 12 -18.50 39.88 9.69
CA ILE A 12 -17.92 39.10 10.80
C ILE A 12 -17.57 37.70 10.29
N LEU A 13 -16.32 37.65 9.81
CA LEU A 13 -15.35 36.56 10.00
C LEU A 13 -15.87 35.13 9.80
N GLY A 14 -15.76 34.66 8.55
CA GLY A 14 -15.58 33.25 8.21
C GLY A 14 -14.24 32.69 8.68
N GLY A 15 -14.03 32.68 10.00
CA GLY A 15 -12.76 32.34 10.64
C GLY A 15 -12.82 31.13 11.57
N LEU A 16 -13.65 30.12 11.29
CA LEU A 16 -13.79 28.98 12.19
C LEU A 16 -14.13 27.64 11.52
N VAL A 17 -13.49 27.29 10.39
CA VAL A 17 -13.64 25.92 9.81
C VAL A 17 -12.31 25.28 9.36
N LEU A 18 -11.16 25.95 9.50
CA LEU A 18 -9.90 25.47 8.91
C LEU A 18 -8.93 24.75 9.87
N VAL A 19 -9.34 24.40 11.08
CA VAL A 19 -8.43 23.79 12.08
C VAL A 19 -8.51 22.26 12.20
N PRO A 20 -9.63 21.55 11.96
CA PRO A 20 -9.63 20.09 12.15
C PRO A 20 -8.78 19.33 11.12
N GLY A 21 -8.71 19.83 9.88
CA GLY A 21 -8.00 19.16 8.78
C GLY A 21 -6.47 19.20 8.90
N LEU A 22 -5.91 20.19 9.62
CA LEU A 22 -4.46 20.38 9.70
C LEU A 22 -3.77 19.37 10.64
N LEU A 23 -4.48 18.92 11.68
CA LEU A 23 -3.99 17.89 12.61
C LEU A 23 -4.07 16.46 12.04
N LEU A 24 -5.06 16.18 11.19
CA LEU A 24 -5.23 14.86 10.55
C LEU A 24 -4.12 14.53 9.54
N GLY A 25 -3.51 15.54 8.91
CA GLY A 25 -2.42 15.33 7.94
C GLY A 25 -1.10 14.87 8.56
N LEU A 26 -0.86 15.10 9.85
CA LEU A 26 0.41 14.74 10.53
C LEU A 26 0.50 13.25 10.89
N LEU A 27 -0.64 12.56 10.96
CA LEU A 27 -0.71 11.11 11.25
C LEU A 27 -1.11 10.28 10.03
N SER A 28 -1.20 10.90 8.85
CA SER A 28 -1.60 10.20 7.63
C SER A 28 -0.50 9.21 7.21
N GLN A 29 -0.68 7.95 7.55
CA GLN A 29 0.06 6.85 6.95
C GLN A 29 -0.63 6.45 5.65
N SER A 30 0.11 6.42 4.55
CA SER A 30 -0.41 5.94 3.27
C SER A 30 0.34 4.70 2.83
N GLU A 31 -0.40 3.67 2.41
CA GLU A 31 0.17 2.49 1.78
C GLU A 31 0.30 2.74 0.28
N GLN A 32 1.53 2.88 -0.21
CA GLN A 32 1.79 2.93 -1.63
C GLN A 32 2.03 1.51 -2.14
N THR A 33 1.08 1.01 -2.93
CA THR A 33 1.24 -0.25 -3.64
C THR A 33 1.93 0.01 -4.96
N GLN A 34 2.92 -0.82 -5.29
CA GLN A 34 3.61 -0.70 -6.56
C GLN A 34 3.85 -2.09 -7.19
N ARG A 35 3.94 -2.13 -8.52
CA ARG A 35 4.13 -3.32 -9.40
C ARG A 35 3.59 -4.66 -8.85
N PRO A 36 2.40 -5.10 -9.28
CA PRO A 36 1.86 -6.40 -8.91
C PRO A 36 2.54 -7.54 -9.68
N TRP A 37 2.81 -8.65 -9.00
CA TRP A 37 3.11 -9.96 -9.60
C TRP A 37 1.87 -10.84 -9.49
N PRO A 38 1.13 -11.04 -10.59
CA PRO A 38 -0.09 -11.86 -10.55
C PRO A 38 0.27 -13.34 -10.36
N GLY A 39 -0.59 -14.05 -9.64
CA GLY A 39 -0.56 -15.51 -9.57
C GLY A 39 -0.83 -16.12 -10.96
N PRO A 40 -0.15 -17.22 -11.33
CA PRO A 40 -0.29 -17.83 -12.65
C PRO A 40 -1.70 -18.41 -12.87
N ALA A 41 -2.26 -18.13 -14.05
CA ALA A 41 -3.55 -18.67 -14.48
C ALA A 41 -3.51 -20.21 -14.60
N GLY A 42 -4.65 -20.87 -14.38
CA GLY A 42 -4.74 -22.33 -14.42
C GLY A 42 -4.03 -23.06 -13.26
N THR A 43 -3.53 -22.32 -12.27
CA THR A 43 -2.94 -22.88 -11.05
C THR A 43 -3.82 -22.56 -9.85
N ARG A 44 -3.54 -23.20 -8.71
CA ARG A 44 -4.18 -22.85 -7.43
C ARG A 44 -3.91 -21.41 -6.95
N TRP A 45 -2.96 -20.71 -7.55
CA TRP A 45 -2.66 -19.29 -7.28
C TRP A 45 -3.46 -18.34 -8.17
N ALA A 46 -4.31 -18.86 -9.06
CA ALA A 46 -5.22 -18.04 -9.85
C ALA A 46 -6.04 -17.13 -8.94
N GLY A 47 -6.16 -15.86 -9.32
CA GLY A 47 -6.86 -14.84 -8.54
C GLY A 47 -6.07 -14.30 -7.33
N THR A 48 -4.82 -14.71 -7.13
CA THR A 48 -3.92 -14.07 -6.16
C THR A 48 -2.95 -13.08 -6.80
N GLU A 49 -2.36 -12.23 -5.98
CA GLU A 49 -1.37 -11.23 -6.37
C GLU A 49 -0.36 -11.06 -5.24
N LEU A 50 0.92 -11.16 -5.57
CA LEU A 50 1.99 -10.69 -4.70
C LEU A 50 2.31 -9.24 -5.08
N ARG A 51 2.38 -8.34 -4.12
CA ARG A 51 2.68 -6.92 -4.37
C ARG A 51 3.66 -6.36 -3.35
N ARG A 52 4.40 -5.33 -3.74
CA ARG A 52 5.18 -4.53 -2.79
C ARG A 52 4.31 -3.46 -2.18
N VAL A 53 4.49 -3.24 -0.89
CA VAL A 53 3.82 -2.18 -0.14
C VAL A 53 4.88 -1.35 0.55
N ASN A 54 4.88 -0.05 0.26
CA ASN A 54 5.65 0.95 1.00
C ASN A 54 4.69 1.68 1.94
N LEU A 55 4.93 1.56 3.24
CA LEU A 55 4.27 2.39 4.22
C LEU A 55 4.99 3.73 4.26
N VAL A 56 4.26 4.78 3.96
CA VAL A 56 4.78 6.14 3.89
C VAL A 56 4.19 6.94 5.03
N THR A 57 5.04 7.61 5.79
CA THR A 57 4.67 8.41 6.97
C THR A 57 5.10 9.86 6.80
N GLY A 58 4.28 10.78 7.32
CA GLY A 58 4.61 12.20 7.37
C GLY A 58 4.43 12.92 6.04
N ARG A 59 4.57 14.26 6.08
CA ARG A 59 4.32 15.14 4.92
C ARG A 59 5.36 15.02 3.81
N GLU A 60 6.57 14.59 4.13
CA GLU A 60 7.69 14.51 3.18
C GLU A 60 7.71 13.21 2.37
N GLY A 61 6.76 12.28 2.62
CA GLY A 61 6.67 11.05 1.85
C GLY A 61 7.76 10.02 2.17
N MET A 62 8.34 10.07 3.37
CA MET A 62 9.38 9.12 3.80
C MET A 62 8.80 7.71 3.94
N VAL A 63 9.47 6.74 3.33
CA VAL A 63 9.11 5.33 3.46
C VAL A 63 9.58 4.82 4.83
N SER A 64 8.64 4.52 5.71
CA SER A 64 8.93 4.04 7.06
C SER A 64 9.08 2.52 7.12
N ARG A 65 8.28 1.79 6.33
CA ARG A 65 8.34 0.34 6.20
C ARG A 65 8.12 -0.10 4.78
N GLN A 66 8.70 -1.24 4.44
CA GLN A 66 8.47 -1.89 3.16
C GLN A 66 8.26 -3.37 3.42
N TYR A 67 7.30 -3.97 2.74
CA TYR A 67 7.05 -5.40 2.86
C TYR A 67 6.38 -5.95 1.59
N LEU A 68 6.41 -7.27 1.47
CA LEU A 68 5.62 -7.99 0.48
C LEU A 68 4.25 -8.31 1.07
N GLU A 69 3.22 -8.18 0.25
CA GLU A 69 1.88 -8.61 0.58
C GLU A 69 1.38 -9.58 -0.49
N LEU A 70 1.09 -10.81 -0.07
CA LEU A 70 0.33 -11.76 -0.87
C LEU A 70 -1.15 -11.55 -0.54
N ARG A 71 -1.97 -11.29 -1.55
CA ARG A 71 -3.40 -11.05 -1.35
C ARG A 71 -4.26 -11.81 -2.36
N CYS A 72 -5.50 -12.03 -1.95
CA CYS A 72 -6.59 -12.40 -2.83
C CYS A 72 -7.09 -11.16 -3.59
N ARG A 73 -7.24 -11.24 -4.92
CA ARG A 73 -7.73 -10.10 -5.71
C ARG A 73 -9.21 -9.83 -5.49
N ARG A 74 -10.03 -10.89 -5.41
CA ARG A 74 -11.49 -10.81 -5.21
C ARG A 74 -11.87 -10.44 -3.78
N LEU A 75 -11.09 -10.88 -2.81
CA LEU A 75 -11.33 -10.66 -1.38
C LEU A 75 -10.08 -10.03 -0.72
N PRO A 76 -9.81 -8.73 -0.92
CA PRO A 76 -8.56 -8.10 -0.49
C PRO A 76 -8.28 -8.13 1.03
N VAL A 77 -9.29 -8.46 1.84
CA VAL A 77 -9.15 -8.72 3.27
C VAL A 77 -8.34 -10.00 3.55
N LEU A 78 -8.35 -10.95 2.62
CA LEU A 78 -7.56 -12.17 2.66
C LEU A 78 -6.15 -11.86 2.13
N LYS A 79 -5.24 -11.57 3.05
CA LYS A 79 -3.88 -11.17 2.76
C LYS A 79 -2.90 -11.68 3.80
N LEU A 80 -1.65 -11.83 3.39
CA LEU A 80 -0.50 -12.20 4.20
C LEU A 80 0.61 -11.19 3.93
N ARG A 81 1.19 -10.62 4.98
CA ARG A 81 2.29 -9.66 4.88
C ARG A 81 3.56 -10.29 5.42
N THR A 82 4.68 -10.01 4.78
CA THR A 82 5.98 -10.25 5.39
C THR A 82 6.21 -9.23 6.51
N GLY A 83 7.22 -9.48 7.35
CA GLY A 83 7.83 -8.40 8.11
C GLY A 83 8.53 -7.38 7.20
N ASP A 84 9.17 -6.39 7.83
CA ASP A 84 9.94 -5.39 7.11
C ASP A 84 10.99 -6.05 6.22
N TYR A 85 10.91 -5.75 4.92
CA TYR A 85 11.72 -6.36 3.88
C TYR A 85 12.04 -5.34 2.80
N TRP A 86 13.34 -5.07 2.64
CA TRP A 86 13.88 -4.20 1.61
C TRP A 86 14.77 -5.00 0.65
N PRO A 87 14.30 -5.27 -0.59
CA PRO A 87 15.06 -6.02 -1.58
C PRO A 87 15.97 -5.19 -2.48
N GLY A 88 16.08 -3.88 -2.22
CA GLY A 88 16.81 -2.94 -3.07
C GLY A 88 15.94 -1.80 -3.59
N PRO A 89 16.54 -0.71 -4.08
CA PRO A 89 15.84 0.53 -4.42
C PRO A 89 14.84 0.38 -5.57
N ALA A 90 15.07 -0.55 -6.49
CA ALA A 90 14.23 -0.74 -7.67
C ALA A 90 13.18 -1.85 -7.54
N TRP A 91 13.23 -2.66 -6.46
CA TRP A 91 12.44 -3.90 -6.35
C TRP A 91 12.54 -4.76 -7.63
N ALA A 92 13.72 -4.75 -8.27
CA ALA A 92 13.98 -5.37 -9.55
C ALA A 92 14.07 -6.90 -9.38
N GLY A 93 12.94 -7.55 -9.15
CA GLY A 93 12.82 -8.97 -8.88
C GLY A 93 11.57 -9.57 -9.49
N TRP A 94 11.37 -10.85 -9.24
CA TRP A 94 10.24 -11.62 -9.74
C TRP A 94 9.65 -12.53 -8.66
N ALA A 95 8.40 -12.94 -8.85
CA ALA A 95 7.75 -13.93 -8.02
C ALA A 95 7.86 -15.30 -8.69
N GLU A 96 8.42 -16.27 -7.98
CA GLU A 96 8.40 -17.68 -8.33
C GLU A 96 7.25 -18.37 -7.60
N TRP A 97 6.32 -18.93 -8.38
CA TRP A 97 5.14 -19.61 -7.85
C TRP A 97 5.40 -21.12 -7.87
N SER A 98 5.14 -21.79 -6.76
CA SER A 98 5.26 -23.25 -6.60
C SER A 98 3.98 -23.81 -6.00
N ALA A 99 3.79 -25.13 -5.98
CA ALA A 99 2.52 -25.72 -5.53
C ALA A 99 2.15 -25.41 -4.05
N ASP A 100 3.15 -25.08 -3.22
CA ASP A 100 3.05 -24.93 -1.76
C ASP A 100 3.47 -23.53 -1.27
N ARG A 101 4.06 -22.70 -2.12
CA ARG A 101 4.60 -21.40 -1.73
C ARG A 101 4.76 -20.44 -2.91
N VAL A 102 4.93 -19.16 -2.58
CA VAL A 102 5.43 -18.13 -3.50
C VAL A 102 6.72 -17.56 -2.94
N THR A 103 7.73 -17.38 -3.79
CA THR A 103 9.02 -16.83 -3.39
C THR A 103 9.32 -15.59 -4.22
N TYR A 104 9.55 -14.45 -3.57
CA TYR A 104 10.11 -13.29 -4.22
C TYR A 104 11.63 -13.44 -4.36
N ARG A 105 12.13 -13.38 -5.58
CA ARG A 105 13.56 -13.36 -5.90
C ARG A 105 14.00 -11.92 -6.18
N PRO A 106 14.85 -11.34 -5.33
CA PRO A 106 15.42 -10.03 -5.58
C PRO A 106 16.49 -10.14 -6.67
N GLY A 107 16.36 -9.40 -7.76
CA GLY A 107 17.39 -9.34 -8.81
C GLY A 107 18.65 -8.57 -8.39
N TRP A 108 18.61 -7.90 -7.24
CA TRP A 108 19.75 -7.25 -6.60
C TRP A 108 20.58 -8.19 -5.70
N ALA A 109 20.19 -9.46 -5.55
CA ALA A 109 20.90 -10.40 -4.67
C ALA A 109 22.41 -10.51 -4.96
N LYS A 110 22.82 -10.36 -6.23
CA LYS A 110 24.24 -10.39 -6.63
C LYS A 110 25.00 -9.12 -6.25
N ALA A 111 24.32 -7.97 -6.20
CA ALA A 111 24.92 -6.68 -5.83
C ALA A 111 24.98 -6.48 -4.31
N THR A 112 24.11 -7.16 -3.56
CA THR A 112 24.07 -7.05 -2.10
C THR A 112 23.79 -8.43 -1.47
N PRO A 113 24.82 -9.16 -1.01
CA PRO A 113 24.69 -10.53 -0.52
C PRO A 113 23.76 -10.71 0.70
N LYS A 114 23.48 -9.62 1.41
CA LYS A 114 22.56 -9.60 2.56
C LYS A 114 21.08 -9.67 2.14
N ILE A 115 20.78 -9.32 0.89
CA ILE A 115 19.42 -9.35 0.35
C ILE A 115 19.08 -10.77 -0.08
N LYS A 116 18.22 -11.44 0.69
CA LYS A 116 17.81 -12.82 0.45
C LYS A 116 16.40 -12.90 -0.16
N PRO A 117 16.09 -13.95 -0.92
CA PRO A 117 14.72 -14.27 -1.29
C PRO A 117 13.81 -14.39 -0.08
N VAL A 118 12.52 -14.06 -0.26
CA VAL A 118 11.50 -14.23 0.78
C VAL A 118 10.41 -15.13 0.27
N THR A 119 10.07 -16.13 1.07
CA THR A 119 9.08 -17.15 0.75
C THR A 119 7.88 -17.01 1.67
N LEU A 120 6.70 -17.03 1.08
CA LEU A 120 5.42 -17.08 1.76
C LEU A 120 4.79 -18.46 1.48
N ALA A 121 4.47 -19.19 2.56
CA ALA A 121 3.79 -20.46 2.45
C ALA A 121 2.36 -20.28 1.93
N VAL A 122 1.79 -21.36 1.39
CA VAL A 122 0.40 -21.39 0.96
C VAL A 122 -0.54 -21.01 2.11
N PRO A 123 -1.33 -19.95 1.98
CA PRO A 123 -2.29 -19.59 3.01
C PRO A 123 -3.51 -20.52 2.95
N TRP A 124 -4.11 -20.78 4.11
CA TRP A 124 -5.32 -21.60 4.22
C TRP A 124 -6.49 -21.06 3.38
N TRP A 125 -6.53 -19.74 3.17
CA TRP A 125 -7.58 -19.05 2.40
C TRP A 125 -7.35 -19.07 0.88
N LEU A 126 -6.25 -19.66 0.39
CA LEU A 126 -5.94 -19.71 -1.04
C LEU A 126 -7.09 -20.29 -1.90
N PRO A 127 -7.79 -21.37 -1.50
CA PRO A 127 -8.91 -21.91 -2.28
C PRO A 127 -10.09 -20.95 -2.47
N LEU A 128 -10.18 -19.89 -1.67
CA LEU A 128 -11.24 -18.88 -1.78
C LEU A 128 -10.93 -17.81 -2.84
N CYS A 129 -9.73 -17.86 -3.43
CA CYS A 129 -9.25 -16.88 -4.39
C CYS A 129 -9.39 -17.31 -5.84
N SER A 130 -9.58 -18.61 -6.09
CA SER A 130 -9.85 -19.10 -7.44
C SER A 130 -11.15 -18.50 -7.95
N ALA A 131 -11.06 -17.84 -9.09
CA ALA A 131 -12.19 -17.44 -9.92
C ALA A 131 -12.35 -18.46 -11.05
#